data_AF-A0A8S0X1F3-F1
#
_entry.id   AF-A0A8S0X1F3-F1
#
_cell.length_a   1.000
_cell.length_b   1.000
_cell.length_c   1.000
_cell.angle_alpha   90.00
_cell.angle_beta   90.00
_cell.angle_gamma   90.00
#
_symmetry.space_group_name_H-M   'P 1'
#
loop_
_entity.id
_entity.type
_entity.pdbx_description
1 polymer ?
#
loop_
_entity_poly.entity_id
_entity_poly.type
_entity_poly.pdbx_seq_one_letter_code
_entity_poly.pdbx_strand_id
1 'polypeptide(L)'
;MRWLLFLFTCLIFQFALSLFGLALVIPQTEDGLVARGGRGKAPTKLKNPSSKTRDTGLGSPNYWDADGKGIQSKPTSNLGTDAEKKTMMKGKDADHVLEGQVVEKALEDQGKTFQSLDPDTRTKVNKIMNDEGNIQFVPQGINRSKGQVFKKALRHRQSVRTKDANRDKYIQETLPQAKDVAKKVDGVLKEGNHKGNVFQTLMGAAKRIGRRK
;
A
#
# COMPACT_ATOMS: atom_id res chain seq x y z
N MET A 1 40.55 -10.35 -60.06
CA MET A 1 39.26 -9.71 -59.70
C MET A 1 38.51 -10.37 -58.54
N ARG A 2 38.67 -11.68 -58.25
CA ARG A 2 37.99 -12.35 -57.11
C ARG A 2 38.38 -11.82 -55.72
N TRP A 3 39.62 -11.40 -55.54
CA TRP A 3 40.11 -10.84 -54.27
C TRP A 3 39.51 -9.48 -53.91
N LEU A 4 39.12 -8.68 -54.91
CA LEU A 4 38.47 -7.39 -54.68
C LEU A 4 37.08 -7.54 -54.05
N LEU A 5 36.31 -8.54 -54.49
CA LEU A 5 35.02 -8.88 -53.89
C LEU A 5 35.14 -9.27 -52.42
N PHE A 6 36.17 -10.05 -52.09
CA PHE A 6 36.42 -10.49 -50.71
C PHE A 6 36.78 -9.32 -49.79
N LEU A 7 37.64 -8.42 -50.26
CA LEU A 7 38.00 -7.21 -49.53
C LEU A 7 36.80 -6.28 -49.34
N PHE A 8 35.96 -6.12 -50.36
CA PHE A 8 34.76 -5.28 -50.30
C PHE A 8 33.74 -5.83 -49.29
N THR A 9 33.54 -7.15 -49.24
CA THR A 9 32.67 -7.78 -48.25
C THR A 9 33.19 -7.65 -46.82
N CYS A 10 34.51 -7.76 -46.62
CA CYS A 10 35.10 -7.52 -45.30
C CYS A 10 34.93 -6.07 -44.83
N LEU A 11 35.06 -5.11 -45.74
CA LEU A 11 34.93 -3.68 -45.44
C LEU A 11 33.49 -3.33 -45.06
N ILE A 12 32.49 -3.85 -45.80
CA ILE A 12 31.07 -3.68 -45.45
C ILE A 12 30.75 -4.32 -44.10
N PHE A 13 31.31 -5.51 -43.82
CA PHE A 13 31.08 -6.20 -42.54
C PHE A 13 31.70 -5.44 -41.35
N GLN A 14 32.90 -4.88 -41.50
CA GLN A 14 33.53 -4.02 -40.49
C GLN A 14 32.73 -2.72 -40.28
N PHE A 15 32.18 -2.13 -41.35
CA PHE A 15 31.35 -0.93 -41.26
C PHE A 15 29.98 -1.21 -40.61
N ALA A 16 29.38 -2.37 -40.87
CA ALA A 16 28.14 -2.79 -40.21
C ALA A 16 28.36 -3.06 -38.71
N LEU A 17 29.49 -3.67 -38.33
CA LEU A 17 29.88 -3.89 -36.94
C LEU A 17 30.15 -2.58 -36.19
N SER A 18 30.76 -1.58 -36.82
CA SER A 18 31.00 -0.28 -36.19
C SER A 18 29.70 0.51 -35.98
N LEU A 19 28.73 0.41 -36.91
CA LEU A 19 27.40 0.98 -36.74
C LEU A 19 26.59 0.28 -35.63
N PHE A 20 26.72 -1.05 -35.50
CA PHE A 20 26.12 -1.79 -34.38
C PHE A 20 26.77 -1.44 -33.03
N GLY A 21 28.08 -1.17 -33.01
CA GLY A 21 28.79 -0.66 -31.82
C GLY A 21 28.34 0.74 -31.41
N LEU A 22 27.99 1.61 -32.37
CA LEU A 22 27.45 2.95 -32.10
C LEU A 22 25.98 2.91 -31.63
N ALA A 23 25.17 1.96 -32.12
CA ALA A 23 23.81 1.72 -31.63
C ALA A 23 23.77 1.02 -30.26
N LEU A 24 24.88 0.36 -29.87
CA LEU A 24 25.16 -0.16 -28.53
C LEU A 24 26.01 0.81 -27.68
N VAL A 25 26.07 2.09 -28.04
CA VAL A 25 26.31 3.14 -27.05
C VAL A 25 25.06 3.17 -26.17
N ILE A 26 25.06 2.28 -25.18
CA ILE A 26 24.28 2.43 -23.97
C ILE A 26 24.52 3.88 -23.55
N PRO A 27 23.50 4.74 -23.50
CA PRO A 27 23.70 6.04 -22.92
C PRO A 27 24.26 5.79 -21.53
N GLN A 28 25.49 6.26 -21.28
CA GLN A 28 26.00 6.42 -19.93
C GLN A 28 25.17 7.52 -19.27
N THR A 29 23.90 7.23 -19.02
CA THR A 29 23.20 7.84 -17.91
C THR A 29 23.88 7.27 -16.68
N GLU A 30 24.72 8.07 -16.05
CA GLU A 30 25.31 7.81 -14.74
C GLU A 30 24.24 7.55 -13.64
N ASP A 31 22.96 7.59 -13.98
CA ASP A 31 21.83 7.26 -13.11
C ASP A 31 21.62 5.75 -12.88
N GLY A 32 22.29 4.86 -13.63
CA GLY A 32 22.04 3.42 -13.59
C GLY A 32 22.67 2.65 -12.42
N LEU A 33 23.71 3.19 -11.78
CA LEU A 33 24.45 2.52 -10.69
C LEU A 33 24.15 3.07 -9.30
N VAL A 34 23.35 4.14 -9.18
CA VAL A 34 22.81 4.62 -7.90
C VAL A 34 21.52 3.87 -7.51
N ALA A 35 20.85 3.21 -8.47
CA ALA A 35 19.59 2.49 -8.26
C ALA A 35 19.69 1.16 -7.47
N ARG A 36 20.91 0.70 -7.14
CA ARG A 36 21.11 -0.54 -6.33
C ARG A 36 21.83 -0.33 -4.99
N GLY A 37 22.38 0.85 -4.73
CA GLY A 37 23.07 1.19 -3.47
C GLY A 37 22.27 2.13 -2.56
N GLY A 38 21.30 2.86 -3.10
CA GLY A 38 20.41 3.68 -2.31
C GLY A 38 19.44 2.80 -1.52
N ARG A 39 19.74 2.54 -0.24
CA ARG A 39 18.70 2.58 0.79
C ARG A 39 18.10 4.00 0.77
N GLY A 40 17.38 4.35 -0.31
CA GLY A 40 16.54 5.52 -0.34
C GLY A 40 15.70 5.43 0.91
N LYS A 41 15.79 6.45 1.77
CA LYS A 41 14.94 6.58 2.94
C LYS A 41 13.55 6.18 2.49
N ALA A 42 13.07 5.03 2.98
CA ALA A 42 11.74 4.55 2.64
C ALA A 42 10.81 5.75 2.80
N PRO A 43 9.94 6.07 1.82
CA PRO A 43 8.99 7.16 1.97
C PRO A 43 8.39 7.00 3.36
N THR A 44 8.58 8.03 4.18
CA THR A 44 8.25 8.02 5.61
C THR A 44 6.78 7.70 5.69
N LYS A 45 6.53 6.42 5.98
CA LYS A 45 5.20 5.81 5.98
C LYS A 45 4.25 6.69 6.76
N LEU A 46 2.95 6.61 6.45
CA LEU A 46 1.91 6.98 7.39
C LEU A 46 2.22 6.24 8.71
N LYS A 47 2.91 6.93 9.62
CA LYS A 47 3.54 6.34 10.79
C LYS A 47 2.41 6.23 11.79
N ASN A 48 1.88 5.04 11.99
CA ASN A 48 0.86 4.80 13.03
C ASN A 48 1.42 5.29 14.37
N PRO A 49 0.81 6.30 15.02
CA PRO A 49 1.13 6.60 16.41
C PRO A 49 0.61 5.43 17.26
N SER A 50 1.50 4.51 17.61
CA SER A 50 1.12 3.19 18.14
C SER A 50 0.37 3.22 19.47
N SER A 51 0.47 4.29 20.27
CA SER A 51 -0.35 4.47 21.47
C SER A 51 -1.73 5.02 21.11
N LYS A 52 -1.78 6.19 20.46
CA LYS A 52 -3.03 6.85 20.10
C LYS A 52 -3.95 5.98 19.24
N THR A 53 -3.42 5.28 18.24
CA THR A 53 -4.22 4.36 17.41
C THR A 53 -4.74 3.16 18.20
N ARG A 54 -4.00 2.69 19.22
CA ARG A 54 -4.50 1.64 20.12
C ARG A 54 -5.59 2.16 21.04
N ASP A 55 -5.44 3.37 21.57
CA ASP A 55 -6.45 4.01 22.43
C ASP A 55 -7.74 4.32 21.66
N THR A 56 -7.62 4.84 20.44
CA THR A 56 -8.76 5.03 19.54
C THR A 56 -9.40 3.70 19.15
N GLY A 57 -8.57 2.68 18.89
CA GLY A 57 -9.06 1.31 18.71
C GLY A 57 -9.85 0.83 19.92
N LEU A 58 -9.48 1.21 21.15
CA LEU A 58 -10.18 0.79 22.37
C LEU A 58 -11.55 1.46 22.48
N GLY A 59 -11.65 2.71 21.99
CA GLY A 59 -12.92 3.43 21.83
C GLY A 59 -13.80 2.92 20.69
N SER A 60 -13.24 2.25 19.67
CA SER A 60 -14.04 1.75 18.54
C SER A 60 -15.18 0.82 19.00
N PRO A 61 -16.40 0.99 18.50
CA PRO A 61 -17.56 0.18 18.90
C PRO A 61 -17.48 -1.26 18.41
N ASN A 62 -16.50 -1.60 17.56
CA ASN A 62 -16.43 -2.88 16.87
C ASN A 62 -15.10 -3.60 17.12
N TYR A 63 -15.13 -4.93 17.14
CA TYR A 63 -13.95 -5.80 17.15
C TYR A 63 -14.14 -7.00 16.22
N TRP A 64 -13.03 -7.52 15.68
CA TRP A 64 -13.03 -8.79 14.97
C TRP A 64 -12.53 -9.90 15.88
N ASP A 65 -13.28 -11.00 15.98
CA ASP A 65 -12.79 -12.19 16.68
C ASP A 65 -12.16 -13.21 15.74
N ALA A 66 -11.06 -13.82 16.19
CA ALA A 66 -10.31 -14.81 15.41
C ALA A 66 -11.14 -16.07 15.10
N ASP A 67 -12.20 -16.32 15.88
CA ASP A 67 -13.10 -17.47 15.78
C ASP A 67 -13.99 -17.48 14.53
N GLY A 68 -13.76 -16.56 13.58
CA GLY A 68 -14.48 -16.52 12.31
C GLY A 68 -15.91 -16.01 12.39
N LYS A 69 -16.34 -15.52 13.57
CA LYS A 69 -17.69 -14.98 13.82
C LYS A 69 -17.95 -13.59 13.20
N GLY A 70 -16.96 -12.99 12.54
CA GLY A 70 -17.12 -11.70 11.84
C GLY A 70 -16.81 -10.48 12.71
N ILE A 71 -17.17 -9.29 12.21
CA ILE A 71 -17.17 -8.06 13.01
C ILE A 71 -18.26 -8.18 14.07
N GLN A 72 -17.87 -8.04 15.34
CA GLN A 72 -18.79 -8.01 16.48
C GLN A 72 -18.78 -6.61 17.10
N SER A 73 -19.95 -6.15 17.53
CA SER A 73 -20.04 -4.99 18.41
C SER A 73 -19.35 -5.33 19.73
N LYS A 74 -18.45 -4.47 20.20
CA LYS A 74 -17.85 -4.64 21.53
C LYS A 74 -18.97 -4.69 22.56
N PRO A 75 -18.82 -5.51 23.61
CA PRO A 75 -19.64 -5.34 24.80
C PRO A 75 -19.49 -3.89 25.26
N THR A 76 -20.59 -3.17 25.39
CA THR A 76 -20.70 -1.79 25.88
C THR A 76 -20.40 -1.69 27.37
N SER A 77 -19.42 -2.45 27.87
CA SER A 77 -19.03 -2.45 29.27
C SER A 77 -17.82 -1.54 29.43
N ASN A 78 -18.03 -0.44 30.16
CA ASN A 78 -17.01 0.37 30.79
C ASN A 78 -15.77 -0.48 31.11
N LEU A 79 -14.70 -0.31 30.33
CA LEU A 79 -13.41 -0.95 30.60
C LEU A 79 -12.84 -0.29 31.86
N GLY A 80 -13.28 -0.79 33.01
CA GLY A 80 -13.15 -0.15 34.31
C GLY A 80 -11.70 -0.02 34.77
N THR A 81 -10.81 -0.93 34.34
CA THR A 81 -9.41 -0.94 34.75
C THR A 81 -8.41 -1.14 33.59
N ASP A 82 -7.19 -0.61 33.75
CA ASP A 82 -6.13 -0.75 32.75
C ASP A 82 -5.65 -2.20 32.58
N ALA A 83 -5.83 -3.06 33.59
CA ALA A 83 -5.53 -4.48 33.52
C ALA A 83 -6.50 -5.23 32.59
N GLU A 84 -7.79 -4.89 32.62
CA GLU A 84 -8.82 -5.44 31.72
C GLU A 84 -8.56 -5.01 30.28
N LYS A 85 -8.25 -3.73 30.05
CA LYS A 85 -7.83 -3.21 28.74
C LYS A 85 -6.62 -3.97 28.21
N LYS A 86 -5.59 -4.19 29.04
CA LYS A 86 -4.36 -4.90 28.67
C LYS A 86 -4.61 -6.36 28.29
N THR A 87 -5.56 -7.01 28.97
CA THR A 87 -5.94 -8.40 28.71
C THR A 87 -6.70 -8.52 27.40
N MET A 88 -7.65 -7.63 27.11
CA MET A 88 -8.36 -7.58 25.83
C MET A 88 -7.44 -7.28 24.63
N MET A 89 -6.37 -6.49 24.86
CA MET A 89 -5.38 -6.16 23.84
C MET A 89 -4.38 -7.29 23.56
N LYS A 90 -4.31 -8.33 24.39
CA LYS A 90 -3.33 -9.40 24.21
C LYS A 90 -3.62 -10.16 22.92
N GLY A 91 -2.65 -10.20 22.00
CA GLY A 91 -2.81 -10.87 20.72
C GLY A 91 -3.69 -10.13 19.70
N LYS A 92 -4.03 -8.86 19.97
CA LYS A 92 -4.78 -7.99 19.04
C LYS A 92 -4.00 -6.72 18.71
N ASP A 93 -4.18 -6.23 17.49
CA ASP A 93 -3.65 -4.95 17.00
C ASP A 93 -4.80 -4.06 16.53
N ALA A 94 -4.61 -2.74 16.61
CA ALA A 94 -5.50 -1.78 15.98
C ALA A 94 -5.20 -1.74 14.47
N ASP A 95 -6.24 -1.96 13.66
CA ASP A 95 -6.18 -2.01 12.21
C ASP A 95 -6.98 -0.84 11.63
N HIS A 96 -6.40 -0.14 10.65
CA HIS A 96 -7.14 0.84 9.86
C HIS A 96 -7.94 0.11 8.79
N VAL A 97 -9.25 0.34 8.72
CA VAL A 97 -10.10 -0.28 7.69
C VAL A 97 -9.59 0.05 6.28
N LEU A 98 -9.06 1.26 6.09
CA LEU A 98 -8.29 1.66 4.92
C LEU A 98 -6.78 1.58 5.22
N GLU A 99 -6.09 0.75 4.46
CA GLU A 99 -4.64 0.60 4.52
C GLU A 99 -3.90 1.87 4.09
N GLY A 100 -3.02 2.42 4.94
CA GLY A 100 -2.25 3.64 4.62
C GLY A 100 -1.40 3.53 3.35
N GLN A 101 -0.89 2.33 3.05
CA GLN A 101 -0.17 2.05 1.80
C GLN A 101 -1.00 2.24 0.52
N VAL A 102 -2.34 2.20 0.61
CA VAL A 102 -3.23 2.52 -0.52
C VAL A 102 -3.20 4.02 -0.80
N VAL A 103 -3.21 4.84 0.26
CA VAL A 103 -3.07 6.31 0.15
C VAL A 103 -1.69 6.66 -0.41
N GLU A 104 -0.64 6.03 0.14
CA GLU A 104 0.73 6.24 -0.35
C GLU A 104 0.86 5.88 -1.83
N LYS A 105 0.29 4.76 -2.26
CA LYS A 105 0.32 4.35 -3.66
C LYS A 105 -0.42 5.32 -4.58
N ALA A 106 -1.59 5.79 -4.16
CA ALA A 106 -2.38 6.76 -4.93
C ALA A 106 -1.65 8.10 -5.13
N LEU A 107 -0.80 8.50 -4.17
CA LEU A 107 0.06 9.68 -4.29
C LEU A 107 1.30 9.41 -5.13
N GLU A 108 1.92 8.24 -4.98
CA GLU A 108 3.10 7.81 -5.75
C GLU A 108 2.81 7.80 -7.25
N ASP A 109 1.61 7.35 -7.66
CA ASP A 109 1.17 7.36 -9.06
C ASP A 109 1.08 8.78 -9.67
N GLN A 110 1.29 9.83 -8.86
CA GLN A 110 1.32 11.24 -9.24
C GLN A 110 2.68 11.89 -9.02
N GLY A 111 3.71 11.08 -8.73
CA GLY A 111 5.03 11.58 -8.35
C GLY A 111 5.04 12.32 -7.00
N LYS A 112 4.01 12.13 -6.16
CA LYS A 112 3.92 12.75 -4.83
C LYS A 112 4.15 11.72 -3.73
N THR A 113 4.52 12.20 -2.55
CA THR A 113 4.57 11.40 -1.32
C THR A 113 3.63 11.99 -0.29
N PHE A 114 3.24 11.21 0.73
CA PHE A 114 2.41 11.74 1.81
C PHE A 114 3.04 12.95 2.52
N GLN A 115 4.37 13.01 2.61
CA GLN A 115 5.08 14.17 3.21
C GLN A 115 5.12 15.41 2.32
N SER A 116 4.94 15.25 1.00
CA SER A 116 4.87 16.37 0.06
C SER A 116 3.52 17.09 0.05
N LEU A 117 2.52 16.56 0.76
CA LEU A 117 1.25 17.24 0.99
C LEU A 117 1.45 18.39 1.98
N ASP A 118 0.66 19.45 1.84
CA ASP A 118 0.68 20.55 2.81
C ASP A 118 0.25 20.06 4.21
N PRO A 119 0.67 20.74 5.29
CA PRO A 119 0.37 20.32 6.65
C PRO A 119 -1.13 20.15 6.97
N ASP A 120 -2.01 20.99 6.40
CA ASP A 120 -3.45 20.92 6.66
C ASP A 120 -4.07 19.67 6.01
N THR A 121 -3.75 19.42 4.74
CA THR A 121 -4.16 18.20 4.03
C THR A 121 -3.66 16.95 4.76
N ARG A 122 -2.39 16.90 5.19
CA ARG A 122 -1.88 15.76 5.97
C ARG A 122 -2.66 15.55 7.27
N THR A 123 -2.95 16.64 7.97
CA THR A 123 -3.70 16.60 9.24
C THR A 123 -5.11 16.07 9.02
N LYS A 124 -5.81 16.54 7.98
CA LYS A 124 -7.16 16.07 7.62
C LYS A 124 -7.17 14.60 7.21
N VAL A 125 -6.23 14.15 6.38
CA VAL A 125 -6.11 12.74 6.00
C VAL A 125 -5.84 11.86 7.22
N ASN A 126 -4.89 12.27 8.09
CA ASN A 126 -4.60 11.54 9.33
C ASN A 126 -5.82 11.50 10.26
N LYS A 127 -6.59 12.60 10.37
CA LYS A 127 -7.82 12.65 11.18
C LYS A 127 -8.86 11.67 10.66
N ILE A 128 -9.10 11.63 9.34
CA ILE A 128 -10.03 10.68 8.72
C ILE A 128 -9.59 9.24 8.98
N MET A 129 -8.32 8.93 8.74
CA MET A 129 -7.82 7.57 8.91
C MET A 129 -7.85 7.10 10.37
N ASN A 130 -7.57 7.99 11.32
CA ASN A 130 -7.55 7.66 12.74
C ASN A 130 -8.86 7.98 13.46
N ASP A 131 -9.96 8.08 12.73
CA ASP A 131 -11.30 8.21 13.33
C ASP A 131 -11.70 6.89 14.00
N GLU A 132 -12.44 6.96 15.11
CA GLU A 132 -12.87 5.78 15.89
C GLU A 132 -13.68 4.78 15.06
N GLY A 133 -14.49 5.28 14.12
CA GLY A 133 -15.20 4.41 13.20
C GLY A 133 -14.25 3.63 12.30
N ASN A 134 -13.13 4.23 11.89
CA ASN A 134 -12.23 3.71 10.85
C ASN A 134 -11.08 2.85 11.39
N ILE A 135 -11.05 2.61 12.70
CA ILE A 135 -10.12 1.71 13.36
C ILE A 135 -10.90 0.53 13.95
N GLN A 136 -10.38 -0.68 13.79
CA GLN A 136 -10.93 -1.89 14.37
C GLN A 136 -9.86 -2.66 15.14
N PHE A 137 -10.24 -3.26 16.27
CA PHE A 137 -9.36 -4.20 16.96
C PHE A 137 -9.50 -5.59 16.34
N VAL A 138 -8.38 -6.11 15.85
CA VAL A 138 -8.36 -7.41 15.18
C VAL A 138 -7.19 -8.26 15.66
N PRO A 139 -7.23 -9.58 15.50
CA PRO A 139 -6.09 -10.45 15.83
C PRO A 139 -4.84 -10.02 15.04
N GLN A 140 -3.67 -10.00 15.69
CA GLN A 140 -2.42 -9.51 15.04
C GLN A 140 -2.11 -10.25 13.73
N GLY A 141 -2.39 -11.57 13.68
CA GLY A 141 -2.19 -12.38 12.48
C GLY A 141 -3.02 -11.91 11.28
N ILE A 142 -4.26 -11.47 11.53
CA ILE A 142 -5.17 -10.94 10.51
C ILE A 142 -4.69 -9.57 10.01
N ASN A 143 -4.36 -8.65 10.93
CA ASN A 143 -3.82 -7.32 10.57
C ASN A 143 -2.54 -7.45 9.73
N ARG A 144 -1.55 -8.20 10.24
CA ARG A 144 -0.28 -8.39 9.54
C ARG A 144 -0.46 -9.04 8.17
N SER A 145 -1.32 -10.04 8.07
CA SER A 145 -1.54 -10.72 6.79
C SER A 145 -2.32 -9.85 5.80
N LYS A 146 -3.30 -9.04 6.24
CA LYS A 146 -4.00 -8.02 5.44
C LYS A 146 -3.01 -7.03 4.84
N GLY A 147 -2.14 -6.44 5.66
CA GLY A 147 -1.11 -5.51 5.20
C GLY A 147 -0.20 -6.12 4.13
N GLN A 148 0.23 -7.38 4.28
CA GLN A 148 1.05 -8.07 3.26
C GLN A 148 0.29 -8.32 1.96
N VAL A 149 -0.99 -8.68 2.04
CA VAL A 149 -1.83 -8.95 0.87
C VAL A 149 -2.08 -7.67 0.07
N PHE A 150 -2.41 -6.56 0.75
CA PHE A 150 -2.54 -5.25 0.09
C PHE A 150 -1.21 -4.80 -0.51
N LYS A 151 -0.09 -4.95 0.19
CA LYS A 151 1.24 -4.61 -0.33
C LYS A 151 1.55 -5.36 -1.63
N LYS A 152 1.21 -6.64 -1.71
CA LYS A 152 1.38 -7.46 -2.92
C LYS A 152 0.43 -6.99 -4.03
N ALA A 153 -0.84 -6.76 -3.69
CA ALA A 153 -1.86 -6.32 -4.64
C ALA A 153 -1.54 -4.96 -5.28
N LEU A 154 -0.94 -4.04 -4.52
CA LEU A 154 -0.53 -2.71 -5.00
C LEU A 154 0.69 -2.74 -5.92
N ARG A 155 1.51 -3.80 -5.90
CA ARG A 155 2.72 -3.93 -6.75
C ARG A 155 2.44 -4.39 -8.19
N HIS A 156 1.18 -4.45 -8.62
CA HIS A 156 0.73 -4.85 -9.98
C HIS A 156 1.17 -6.25 -10.46
N ARG A 157 1.86 -7.05 -9.64
CA ARG A 157 2.35 -8.38 -10.01
C ARG A 157 1.36 -9.46 -9.55
N GLN A 158 0.48 -9.86 -10.48
CA GLN A 158 -0.40 -11.03 -10.43
C GLN A 158 -1.47 -11.05 -9.32
N SER A 159 -2.44 -11.96 -9.44
CA SER A 159 -3.44 -12.26 -8.41
C SER A 159 -2.75 -12.68 -7.12
N VAL A 160 -3.15 -12.11 -5.98
CA VAL A 160 -2.55 -12.47 -4.69
C VAL A 160 -3.20 -13.77 -4.21
N ARG A 161 -2.50 -14.90 -4.32
CA ARG A 161 -2.97 -16.16 -3.75
C ARG A 161 -2.91 -16.07 -2.22
N THR A 162 -4.05 -16.27 -1.58
CA THR A 162 -4.22 -16.17 -0.13
C THR A 162 -4.68 -17.51 0.44
N LYS A 163 -4.06 -17.97 1.55
CA LYS A 163 -4.39 -19.25 2.21
C LYS A 163 -5.24 -19.10 3.47
N ASP A 164 -5.48 -17.87 3.92
CA ASP A 164 -6.14 -17.60 5.20
C ASP A 164 -7.52 -16.97 4.96
N ALA A 165 -8.55 -17.81 5.11
CA ALA A 165 -9.93 -17.45 4.84
C ALA A 165 -10.47 -16.36 5.77
N ASN A 166 -9.99 -16.32 7.03
CA ASN A 166 -10.45 -15.35 8.02
C ASN A 166 -10.00 -13.93 7.67
N ARG A 167 -8.76 -13.75 7.19
CA ARG A 167 -8.32 -12.45 6.68
C ARG A 167 -9.10 -12.04 5.43
N ASP A 168 -9.34 -12.97 4.51
CA ASP A 168 -10.07 -12.64 3.28
C ASP A 168 -11.51 -12.23 3.60
N LYS A 169 -12.16 -12.92 4.54
CA LYS A 169 -13.48 -12.57 5.08
C LYS A 169 -13.45 -11.18 5.75
N TYR A 170 -12.45 -10.92 6.60
CA TYR A 170 -12.26 -9.60 7.22
C TYR A 170 -12.13 -8.47 6.20
N ILE A 171 -11.29 -8.65 5.17
CA ILE A 171 -11.12 -7.67 4.08
C ILE A 171 -12.45 -7.45 3.35
N GLN A 172 -13.23 -8.50 3.10
CA GLN A 172 -14.54 -8.38 2.43
C GLN A 172 -15.55 -7.63 3.28
N GLU A 173 -15.65 -7.93 4.58
CA GLU A 173 -16.59 -7.27 5.50
C GLU A 173 -16.23 -5.79 5.73
N THR A 174 -14.94 -5.45 5.75
CA THR A 174 -14.47 -4.06 5.94
C THR A 174 -14.38 -3.25 4.64
N LEU A 175 -14.48 -3.89 3.47
CA LEU A 175 -14.33 -3.20 2.18
C LEU A 175 -15.35 -2.08 1.93
N PRO A 176 -16.65 -2.22 2.24
CA PRO A 176 -17.61 -1.12 2.10
C PRO A 176 -17.19 0.12 2.88
N GLN A 177 -16.78 -0.06 4.13
CA GLN A 177 -16.31 1.03 4.96
C GLN A 177 -15.00 1.63 4.42
N ALA A 178 -14.05 0.79 4.01
CA ALA A 178 -12.80 1.25 3.41
C ALA A 178 -13.02 2.10 2.14
N LYS A 179 -14.06 1.79 1.33
CA LYS A 179 -14.45 2.61 0.18
C LYS A 179 -14.90 4.00 0.60
N ASP A 180 -15.70 4.12 1.65
CA ASP A 180 -16.20 5.41 2.12
C ASP A 180 -15.08 6.25 2.73
N VAL A 181 -14.16 5.63 3.48
CA VAL A 181 -12.95 6.29 3.97
C VAL A 181 -12.08 6.76 2.80
N ALA A 182 -11.88 5.92 1.77
CA ALA A 182 -11.10 6.28 0.59
C ALA A 182 -11.70 7.48 -0.15
N LYS A 183 -13.04 7.55 -0.30
CA LYS A 183 -13.73 8.71 -0.88
C LYS A 183 -13.54 9.98 -0.05
N LYS A 184 -13.61 9.89 1.28
CA LYS A 184 -13.35 11.03 2.17
C LYS A 184 -11.92 11.54 2.02
N VAL A 185 -10.94 10.63 1.94
CA VAL A 185 -9.54 10.98 1.67
C VAL A 185 -9.39 11.62 0.29
N ASP A 186 -10.02 11.09 -0.75
CA ASP A 186 -10.01 11.69 -2.09
C ASP A 186 -10.60 13.10 -2.10
N GLY A 187 -11.64 13.37 -1.30
CA GLY A 187 -12.21 14.70 -1.11
C GLY A 187 -11.17 15.68 -0.56
N VAL A 188 -10.50 15.31 0.54
CA VAL A 188 -9.45 16.13 1.16
C VAL A 188 -8.26 16.34 0.23
N LEU A 189 -7.83 15.30 -0.51
CA LEU A 189 -6.75 15.44 -1.48
C LEU A 189 -7.12 16.43 -2.59
N LYS A 190 -8.36 16.39 -3.10
CA LYS A 190 -8.84 17.34 -4.11
C LYS A 190 -8.91 18.77 -3.59
N GLU A 191 -9.37 18.97 -2.36
CA GLU A 191 -9.36 20.30 -1.69
C GLU A 191 -7.95 20.88 -1.64
N GLY A 192 -6.94 20.05 -1.34
CA GLY A 192 -5.52 20.43 -1.38
C GLY A 192 -4.90 20.50 -2.78
N ASN A 193 -5.70 20.44 -3.86
CA ASN A 193 -5.24 20.40 -5.26
C ASN A 193 -4.29 19.23 -5.58
N HIS A 194 -4.55 18.08 -4.96
CA HIS A 194 -3.91 16.79 -5.26
C HIS A 194 -4.89 15.91 -6.03
N LYS A 195 -4.43 15.33 -7.15
CA LYS A 195 -5.29 14.52 -8.02
C LYS A 195 -5.47 13.08 -7.52
N GLY A 196 -4.97 12.74 -6.32
CA GLY A 196 -4.86 11.36 -5.84
C GLY A 196 -6.20 10.62 -5.92
N ASN A 197 -6.17 9.36 -6.35
CA ASN A 197 -7.38 8.53 -6.46
C ASN A 197 -7.24 7.26 -5.61
N VAL A 198 -7.35 7.46 -4.30
CA VAL A 198 -7.29 6.43 -3.27
C VAL A 198 -8.41 5.42 -3.47
N PHE A 199 -9.62 5.86 -3.86
CA PHE A 199 -10.73 4.95 -4.14
C PHE A 199 -10.40 3.98 -5.29
N GLN A 200 -9.95 4.48 -6.44
CA GLN A 200 -9.58 3.61 -7.56
C GLN A 200 -8.41 2.70 -7.21
N THR A 201 -7.43 3.20 -6.46
CA THR A 201 -6.28 2.40 -5.99
C THR A 201 -6.74 1.26 -5.09
N LEU A 202 -7.65 1.54 -4.15
CA LEU A 202 -8.29 0.53 -3.29
C LEU A 202 -9.03 -0.52 -4.11
N MET A 203 -9.88 -0.08 -5.07
CA MET A 203 -10.66 -0.99 -5.90
C MET A 203 -9.79 -1.87 -6.79
N GLY A 204 -8.70 -1.32 -7.32
CA GLY A 204 -7.70 -2.07 -8.08
C GLY A 204 -7.03 -3.15 -7.23
N ALA A 205 -6.63 -2.82 -6.00
CA ALA A 205 -6.06 -3.77 -5.06
C ALA A 205 -7.09 -4.84 -4.65
N ALA A 206 -8.29 -4.45 -4.23
CA ALA A 206 -9.35 -5.35 -3.80
C ALA A 206 -9.74 -6.36 -4.90
N LYS A 207 -9.83 -5.90 -6.17
CA LYS A 207 -10.08 -6.77 -7.32
C LYS A 207 -8.99 -7.84 -7.51
N ARG A 208 -7.71 -7.50 -7.25
CA ARG A 208 -6.59 -8.45 -7.36
C ARG A 208 -6.56 -9.46 -6.20
N ILE A 209 -7.08 -9.08 -5.04
CA ILE A 209 -7.24 -9.95 -3.87
C ILE A 209 -8.42 -10.90 -4.07
N GLY A 210 -9.56 -10.40 -4.56
CA GLY A 210 -10.78 -11.19 -4.76
C GLY A 210 -10.77 -12.14 -5.96
N ARG A 211 -9.80 -12.01 -6.88
CA ARG A 211 -9.61 -12.95 -8.00
C ARG A 211 -9.03 -14.27 -7.48
N ARG A 212 -9.90 -15.13 -6.95
CA ARG A 212 -9.62 -16.57 -6.82
C ARG A 212 -9.63 -17.15 -8.24
N LYS A 213 -8.48 -17.63 -8.71
CA LYS A 213 -8.41 -18.56 -9.85
C LYS A 213 -8.57 -19.97 -9.31
#